data_AF-A0A498FQ97-F1
#
_entry.id   AF-A0A498FQ97-F1
#
_cell.length_a   1.000
_cell.length_b   1.000
_cell.length_c   1.000
_cell.angle_alpha   90.00
_cell.angle_beta   90.00
_cell.angle_gamma   90.00
#
_symmetry.space_group_name_H-M   'P 1'
#
loop_
_entity.id
_entity.type
_entity.pdbx_description
1 polymer ?
#
loop_
_entity_poly.entity_id
_entity_poly.type
_entity_poly.pdbx_seq_one_letter_code
_entity_poly.pdbx_strand_id
1 'polypeptide(L)'
;MRHRRLILALFVLATVITGTAGYSAIQAERSVDVTVADDENAYLAVENTNDSIETGSTRGVLRVTNQFGREVDLTVDDVETTGSVEYDSVGGTNSDVTLHADEDEEIKASCTGTSDGKLEVMLFVESDDKELSVRTMQVVDISCEST
;
A
#
# COMPACT_ATOMS: atom_id res chain seq x y z
N MET A 1 67.98 9.77 -26.35
CA MET A 1 67.03 9.23 -25.35
C MET A 1 65.97 10.23 -24.86
N ARG A 2 66.20 11.55 -24.86
CA ARG A 2 65.21 12.58 -24.45
C ARG A 2 63.96 12.64 -25.35
N HIS A 3 64.11 12.56 -26.66
CA HIS A 3 62.98 12.67 -27.61
C HIS A 3 61.98 11.51 -27.52
N ARG A 4 62.46 10.27 -27.29
CA ARG A 4 61.58 9.09 -27.10
C ARG A 4 60.72 9.20 -25.83
N ARG A 5 61.26 9.76 -24.75
CA ARG A 5 60.50 10.00 -23.50
C ARG A 5 59.46 11.11 -23.67
N LEU A 6 59.79 12.14 -24.46
CA LEU A 6 58.87 13.23 -24.80
C LEU A 6 57.67 12.76 -25.63
N ILE A 7 57.92 11.89 -26.63
CA ILE A 7 56.86 11.33 -27.48
C ILE A 7 55.92 10.43 -26.66
N LEU A 8 56.46 9.61 -25.77
CA LEU A 8 55.66 8.75 -24.88
C LEU A 8 54.81 9.57 -23.90
N ALA A 9 55.37 10.64 -23.32
CA ALA A 9 54.63 11.53 -22.43
C ALA A 9 53.45 12.23 -23.13
N LEU A 10 53.63 12.62 -24.40
CA LEU A 10 52.56 13.25 -25.19
C LEU A 10 51.40 12.28 -25.46
N PHE A 11 51.70 11.01 -25.75
CA PHE A 11 50.68 9.98 -25.98
C PHE A 11 49.86 9.65 -24.73
N VAL A 12 50.52 9.56 -23.57
CA VAL A 12 49.83 9.34 -22.28
C VAL A 12 48.90 10.50 -21.96
N LEU A 13 49.32 11.75 -22.23
CA LEU A 13 48.47 12.93 -22.01
C LEU A 13 47.22 12.90 -22.90
N ALA A 14 47.35 12.47 -24.16
CA ALA A 14 46.23 12.39 -25.09
C ALA A 14 45.18 11.34 -24.66
N THR A 15 45.61 10.20 -24.10
CA THR A 15 44.69 9.16 -23.62
C THR A 15 43.89 9.56 -22.38
N VAL A 16 44.44 10.43 -21.53
CA VAL A 16 43.73 10.94 -20.33
C VAL A 16 42.60 11.91 -20.73
N ILE A 17 42.78 12.66 -21.83
CA ILE A 17 41.78 13.66 -22.28
C ILE A 17 40.59 13.00 -22.98
N THR A 18 40.78 11.84 -23.63
CA THR A 18 39.68 11.11 -24.30
C THR A 18 38.85 10.23 -23.36
N GLY A 19 39.23 10.12 -22.09
CA GLY A 19 38.58 9.21 -21.12
C GLY A 19 37.15 9.59 -20.70
N THR A 20 36.66 10.78 -21.04
CA THR A 20 35.34 11.27 -20.60
C THR A 20 34.31 11.43 -21.72
N ALA A 21 34.68 11.19 -22.99
CA ALA A 21 33.78 11.39 -24.13
C ALA A 21 32.82 10.21 -24.41
N GLY A 22 32.89 9.13 -23.63
CA GLY A 22 32.13 7.89 -23.87
C GLY A 22 30.79 7.78 -23.14
N TYR A 23 30.47 8.71 -22.23
CA TYR A 23 29.17 8.71 -21.56
C TYR A 23 28.23 9.65 -22.31
N SER A 24 27.74 9.21 -23.47
CA SER A 24 26.45 9.67 -23.95
C SER A 24 25.41 9.18 -22.93
N ALA A 25 25.18 9.98 -21.89
CA ALA A 25 24.01 9.82 -21.04
C ALA A 25 22.81 10.02 -21.96
N ILE A 26 22.24 8.91 -22.45
CA ILE A 26 20.90 8.93 -23.02
C ILE A 26 20.02 9.38 -21.85
N GLN A 27 19.70 10.68 -21.82
CA GLN A 27 18.59 11.20 -21.03
C GLN A 27 17.34 10.62 -21.68
N ALA A 28 16.99 9.41 -21.26
CA ALA A 28 15.67 8.88 -21.51
C ALA A 28 14.73 9.73 -20.65
N GLU A 29 14.16 10.75 -21.26
CA GLU A 29 13.06 11.53 -20.70
C GLU A 29 11.87 10.58 -20.56
N ARG A 30 11.85 9.83 -19.45
CA ARG A 30 10.68 9.09 -18.99
C ARG A 30 9.84 10.08 -18.19
N SER A 31 9.29 11.08 -18.86
CA SER A 31 8.25 11.92 -18.27
C SER A 31 6.98 11.07 -18.23
N VAL A 32 6.72 10.44 -17.09
CA VAL A 32 5.38 9.94 -16.79
C VAL A 32 4.65 11.12 -16.18
N ASP A 33 3.78 11.74 -16.96
CA ASP A 33 2.86 12.75 -16.45
C ASP A 33 1.76 12.02 -15.67
N VAL A 34 1.93 11.93 -14.35
CA VAL A 34 0.90 11.43 -13.45
C VAL A 34 0.07 12.64 -13.05
N THR A 35 -0.88 13.00 -13.91
CA THR A 35 -1.94 13.92 -13.52
C THR A 35 -2.93 13.14 -12.68
N VAL A 36 -2.89 13.35 -11.35
CA VAL A 36 -3.98 12.93 -10.46
C VAL A 36 -5.14 13.86 -10.74
N ALA A 37 -6.19 13.35 -11.39
CA ALA A 37 -7.45 14.10 -11.45
C ALA A 37 -7.94 14.24 -10.00
N ASP A 38 -8.15 15.48 -9.57
CA ASP A 38 -8.77 15.80 -8.28
C ASP A 38 -10.27 15.46 -8.41
N ASP A 39 -10.57 14.16 -8.33
CA ASP A 39 -11.93 13.64 -8.32
C ASP A 39 -12.22 13.13 -6.91
N GLU A 40 -13.18 13.79 -6.27
CA GLU A 40 -13.65 13.51 -4.92
C GLU A 40 -14.28 12.11 -4.80
N ASN A 41 -14.49 11.42 -5.93
CA ASN A 41 -15.08 10.08 -6.03
C ASN A 41 -14.11 9.06 -6.66
N ALA A 42 -12.80 9.25 -6.46
CA ALA A 42 -11.76 8.38 -7.03
C ALA A 42 -10.86 7.73 -5.96
N TYR A 43 -11.38 7.49 -4.75
CA TYR A 43 -10.62 6.85 -3.69
C TYR A 43 -11.45 5.85 -2.88
N LEU A 44 -10.74 5.04 -2.10
CA LEU A 44 -11.32 4.20 -1.06
C LEU A 44 -11.13 4.92 0.28
N ALA A 45 -12.21 5.21 1.00
CA ALA A 45 -12.09 5.78 2.34
C ALA A 45 -11.94 4.64 3.35
N VAL A 46 -10.97 4.74 4.25
CA VAL A 46 -10.79 3.78 5.33
C VAL A 46 -10.67 4.54 6.65
N GLU A 47 -11.54 4.22 7.59
CA GLU A 47 -11.64 4.90 8.88
C GLU A 47 -11.59 3.89 10.03
N ASN A 48 -10.83 4.19 11.08
CA ASN A 48 -10.85 3.40 12.32
C ASN A 48 -12.10 3.76 13.13
N THR A 49 -12.92 2.76 13.45
CA THR A 49 -14.19 2.95 14.15
C THR A 49 -14.11 2.65 15.64
N ASN A 50 -13.37 1.62 16.04
CA ASN A 50 -13.23 1.23 17.44
C ASN A 50 -11.79 0.72 17.69
N ASP A 51 -11.20 1.22 18.78
CA ASP A 51 -9.88 0.82 19.27
C ASP A 51 -9.95 0.00 20.57
N SER A 52 -11.15 -0.24 21.11
CA SER A 52 -11.37 -1.11 22.29
C SER A 52 -12.42 -2.17 22.02
N ILE A 53 -12.13 -3.41 22.43
CA ILE A 53 -13.03 -4.55 22.32
C ILE A 53 -13.08 -5.28 23.66
N GLU A 54 -14.30 -5.52 24.17
CA GLU A 54 -14.50 -6.37 25.33
C GLU A 54 -14.12 -7.82 25.00
N THR A 55 -13.38 -8.47 25.90
CA THR A 55 -12.96 -9.87 25.76
C THR A 55 -14.18 -10.78 25.53
N GLY A 56 -14.15 -11.57 24.46
CA GLY A 56 -15.24 -12.46 24.06
C GLY A 56 -16.33 -11.79 23.22
N SER A 57 -16.14 -10.54 22.80
CA SER A 57 -17.03 -9.83 21.87
C SER A 57 -16.36 -9.56 20.52
N THR A 58 -17.19 -9.37 19.49
CA THR A 58 -16.76 -8.97 18.15
C THR A 58 -17.26 -7.55 17.86
N ARG A 59 -16.39 -6.70 17.30
CA ARG A 59 -16.69 -5.30 16.93
C ARG A 59 -16.11 -4.96 15.57
N GLY A 60 -16.76 -4.05 14.84
CA GLY A 60 -16.17 -3.40 13.67
C GLY A 60 -15.04 -2.48 14.12
N VAL A 61 -13.84 -2.64 13.57
CA VAL A 61 -12.64 -1.84 13.91
C VAL A 61 -12.18 -0.94 12.77
N LEU A 62 -12.51 -1.33 11.53
CA LEU A 62 -12.34 -0.48 10.36
C LEU A 62 -13.67 -0.39 9.63
N ARG A 63 -13.95 0.79 9.11
CA ARG A 63 -15.02 1.03 8.13
C ARG A 63 -14.37 1.40 6.80
N VAL A 64 -14.74 0.67 5.77
CA VAL A 64 -14.25 0.84 4.40
C VAL A 64 -15.42 1.35 3.57
N THR A 65 -15.30 2.55 3.00
CA THR A 65 -16.34 3.16 2.17
C THR A 65 -15.87 3.26 0.73
N ASN A 66 -16.67 2.73 -0.18
CA ASN A 66 -16.47 2.88 -1.60
C ASN A 66 -16.88 4.29 -2.04
N GLN A 67 -15.91 5.19 -2.20
CA GLN A 67 -16.17 6.50 -2.81
C GLN A 67 -15.98 6.46 -4.33
N PHE A 68 -15.66 5.30 -4.93
CA PHE A 68 -15.68 5.19 -6.37
C PHE A 68 -17.13 5.33 -6.84
N GLY A 69 -17.37 6.17 -7.85
CA GLY A 69 -18.69 6.33 -8.48
C GLY A 69 -19.17 5.08 -9.26
N ARG A 70 -18.67 3.89 -8.92
CA ARG A 70 -18.95 2.59 -9.52
C ARG A 70 -18.83 1.49 -8.46
N GLU A 71 -19.39 0.34 -8.78
CA GLU A 71 -19.28 -0.88 -7.98
C GLU A 71 -17.85 -1.43 -7.97
N VAL A 72 -17.44 -1.98 -6.82
CA VAL A 72 -16.14 -2.62 -6.62
C VAL A 72 -16.26 -3.82 -5.69
N ASP A 73 -15.38 -4.80 -5.87
CA ASP A 73 -15.23 -5.93 -4.96
C ASP A 73 -14.12 -5.65 -3.95
N LEU A 74 -14.45 -5.64 -2.67
CA LEU A 74 -13.51 -5.56 -1.56
C LEU A 74 -13.15 -6.96 -1.07
N THR A 75 -11.85 -7.24 -1.02
CA THR A 75 -11.26 -8.49 -0.51
C THR A 75 -10.25 -8.19 0.60
N VAL A 76 -10.23 -9.02 1.64
CA VAL A 76 -9.16 -9.03 2.64
C VAL A 76 -8.15 -10.12 2.26
N ASP A 77 -7.03 -9.71 1.67
CA ASP A 77 -6.05 -10.63 1.06
C ASP A 77 -5.10 -11.27 2.08
N ASP A 78 -4.71 -10.51 3.10
CA ASP A 78 -3.75 -10.93 4.12
C ASP A 78 -4.10 -10.31 5.45
N VAL A 79 -3.88 -11.08 6.52
CA VAL A 79 -4.24 -10.70 7.88
C VAL A 79 -3.14 -11.13 8.84
N GLU A 80 -2.58 -10.18 9.55
CA GLU A 80 -1.65 -10.43 10.65
C GLU A 80 -2.24 -9.87 11.96
N THR A 81 -2.18 -10.67 13.03
CA THR A 81 -2.61 -10.22 14.36
C THR A 81 -1.54 -10.43 15.41
N THR A 82 -1.57 -9.60 16.45
CA THR A 82 -0.72 -9.73 17.63
C THR A 82 -1.55 -9.65 18.92
N GLY A 83 -0.98 -10.12 20.03
CA GLY A 83 -1.68 -10.09 21.33
C GLY A 83 -2.83 -11.09 21.39
N SER A 84 -3.98 -10.65 21.90
CA SER A 84 -5.21 -11.46 21.98
C SER A 84 -6.24 -11.10 20.90
N VAL A 85 -5.83 -10.37 19.87
CA VAL A 85 -6.70 -9.91 18.78
C VAL A 85 -6.82 -11.00 17.71
N GLU A 86 -8.04 -11.23 17.25
CA GLU A 86 -8.35 -12.10 16.12
C GLU A 86 -9.21 -11.36 15.10
N TYR A 87 -8.91 -11.55 13.81
CA TYR A 87 -9.79 -11.14 12.72
C TYR A 87 -11.03 -12.03 12.68
N ASP A 88 -12.19 -11.43 12.44
CA ASP A 88 -13.47 -12.12 12.39
C ASP A 88 -14.00 -12.20 10.96
N SER A 89 -14.35 -11.06 10.36
CA SER A 89 -15.03 -11.01 9.06
C SER A 89 -14.98 -9.63 8.40
N VAL A 90 -15.33 -9.57 7.12
CA VAL A 90 -15.65 -8.35 6.36
C VAL A 90 -17.11 -8.44 5.89
N GLY A 91 -17.96 -7.46 6.22
CA GLY A 91 -19.39 -7.52 5.86
C GLY A 91 -20.16 -8.76 6.35
N GLY A 92 -19.63 -9.46 7.36
CA GLY A 92 -20.18 -10.74 7.84
C GLY A 92 -19.87 -11.95 6.93
N THR A 93 -19.02 -11.78 5.92
CA THR A 93 -18.40 -12.86 5.14
C THR A 93 -16.93 -13.01 5.54
N ASN A 94 -16.33 -14.14 5.17
CA ASN A 94 -14.96 -14.45 5.60
C ASN A 94 -13.88 -13.94 4.61
N SER A 95 -14.25 -13.35 3.47
CA SER A 95 -13.29 -13.19 2.36
C SER A 95 -13.53 -11.96 1.50
N ASP A 96 -14.75 -11.78 1.00
CA ASP A 96 -15.08 -10.76 -0.01
C ASP A 96 -16.49 -10.19 0.17
N VAL A 97 -16.64 -8.92 -0.20
CA VAL A 97 -17.92 -8.21 -0.25
C VAL A 97 -17.91 -7.24 -1.43
N THR A 98 -19.01 -7.20 -2.18
CA THR A 98 -19.22 -6.21 -3.23
C THR A 98 -19.79 -4.94 -2.62
N LEU A 99 -19.20 -3.80 -2.96
CA LEU A 99 -19.62 -2.47 -2.52
C LEU A 99 -20.14 -1.68 -3.72
N HIS A 100 -21.39 -1.25 -3.67
CA HIS A 100 -21.91 -0.24 -4.58
C HIS A 100 -21.28 1.14 -4.28
N ALA A 101 -21.51 2.10 -5.17
CA ALA A 101 -21.05 3.47 -4.94
C ALA A 101 -21.66 4.04 -3.64
N ASP A 102 -20.85 4.73 -2.85
CA ASP A 102 -21.17 5.31 -1.54
C ASP A 102 -21.55 4.28 -0.45
N GLU A 103 -21.39 2.97 -0.72
CA GLU A 103 -21.62 1.90 0.26
C GLU A 103 -20.39 1.71 1.15
N ASP A 104 -20.63 1.33 2.41
CA ASP A 104 -19.59 1.05 3.38
C ASP A 104 -19.76 -0.31 4.04
N GLU A 105 -18.63 -0.92 4.39
CA GLU A 105 -18.58 -2.17 5.12
C GLU A 105 -17.58 -2.14 6.26
N GLU A 106 -17.89 -2.92 7.30
CA GLU A 106 -17.04 -3.05 8.47
C GLU A 106 -16.16 -4.29 8.42
N ILE A 107 -14.89 -4.10 8.76
CA ILE A 107 -13.96 -5.17 9.10
C ILE A 107 -14.05 -5.39 10.60
N LYS A 108 -14.37 -6.62 10.99
CA LYS A 108 -14.62 -7.01 12.36
C LYS A 108 -13.44 -7.76 12.95
N ALA A 109 -13.19 -7.49 14.23
CA ALA A 109 -12.20 -8.16 15.04
C ALA A 109 -12.82 -8.57 16.38
N SER A 110 -12.17 -9.51 17.06
CA SER A 110 -12.53 -9.95 18.40
C SER A 110 -11.30 -10.05 19.30
N CYS A 111 -11.53 -10.01 20.62
CA CYS A 111 -10.48 -10.25 21.62
C CYS A 111 -10.72 -11.58 22.34
N THR A 112 -9.78 -12.52 22.24
CA THR A 112 -9.85 -13.84 22.90
C THR A 112 -9.22 -13.87 24.29
N GLY A 113 -8.64 -12.75 24.72
CA GLY A 113 -7.97 -12.55 26.01
C GLY A 113 -7.77 -11.06 26.28
N THR A 114 -7.00 -10.73 27.30
CA THR A 114 -6.82 -9.35 27.78
C THR A 114 -5.50 -8.71 27.33
N SER A 115 -4.80 -9.30 26.36
CA SER A 115 -3.58 -8.70 25.82
C SER A 115 -3.96 -7.81 24.65
N ASP A 116 -3.72 -6.51 24.80
CA ASP A 116 -3.76 -5.55 23.70
C ASP A 116 -2.89 -6.03 22.54
N GLY A 117 -3.27 -5.62 21.34
CA GLY A 117 -2.72 -6.15 20.11
C GLY A 117 -2.89 -5.21 18.94
N LYS A 118 -2.62 -5.76 17.77
CA LYS A 118 -2.72 -5.09 16.48
C LYS A 118 -3.43 -6.01 15.52
N LEU A 119 -4.24 -5.42 14.65
CA LEU A 119 -4.78 -6.04 13.45
C LEU A 119 -4.16 -5.33 12.25
N GLU A 120 -3.42 -6.07 11.44
CA GLU A 120 -2.90 -5.62 10.16
C GLU A 120 -3.64 -6.36 9.04
N VAL A 121 -4.29 -5.61 8.14
CA VAL A 121 -5.08 -6.16 7.04
C VAL A 121 -4.68 -5.55 5.72
N MET A 122 -4.44 -6.40 4.73
CA MET A 122 -4.25 -6.00 3.34
C MET A 122 -5.60 -5.96 2.64
N LEU A 123 -6.07 -4.76 2.33
CA LEU A 123 -7.30 -4.56 1.57
C LEU A 123 -6.98 -4.51 0.09
N PHE A 124 -7.74 -5.27 -0.68
CA PHE A 124 -7.71 -5.27 -2.12
C PHE A 124 -9.09 -4.92 -2.66
N VAL A 125 -9.14 -3.93 -3.54
CA VAL A 125 -10.37 -3.48 -4.19
C VAL A 125 -10.16 -3.54 -5.68
N GLU A 126 -11.06 -4.20 -6.41
CA GLU A 126 -11.03 -4.33 -7.87
C GLU A 126 -12.42 -4.06 -8.46
N SER A 127 -12.49 -3.38 -9.59
CA SER A 127 -13.74 -3.26 -10.36
C SER A 127 -13.91 -4.45 -11.30
N ASP A 128 -15.15 -4.78 -11.67
CA ASP A 128 -15.46 -5.87 -12.62
C ASP A 128 -14.70 -5.80 -13.94
N ASP A 129 -14.52 -4.58 -14.45
CA ASP A 129 -13.80 -4.29 -15.70
C ASP A 129 -12.27 -4.31 -15.55
N LYS A 130 -11.76 -4.42 -14.31
CA LYS A 130 -10.34 -4.44 -13.94
C LYS A 130 -9.59 -3.17 -14.34
N GLU A 131 -10.29 -2.09 -14.62
CA GLU A 131 -9.68 -0.80 -14.89
C GLU A 131 -9.28 -0.09 -13.59
N LEU A 132 -9.94 -0.41 -12.48
CA LEU A 132 -9.63 0.08 -11.15
C LEU A 132 -9.11 -1.09 -10.29
N SER A 133 -7.94 -0.89 -9.71
CA SER A 133 -7.41 -1.77 -8.68
C SER A 133 -6.68 -0.95 -7.64
N VAL A 134 -7.03 -1.16 -6.37
CA VAL A 134 -6.41 -0.52 -5.21
C VAL A 134 -5.98 -1.59 -4.24
N ARG A 135 -4.75 -1.48 -3.76
CA ARG A 135 -4.24 -2.33 -2.68
C ARG A 135 -3.67 -1.43 -1.59
N THR A 136 -4.15 -1.60 -0.35
CA THR A 136 -3.69 -0.80 0.79
C THR A 136 -3.55 -1.64 2.04
N MET A 137 -2.46 -1.41 2.78
CA MET A 137 -2.27 -2.00 4.11
C MET A 137 -2.89 -1.09 5.15
N GLN A 138 -3.64 -1.67 6.10
CA GLN A 138 -4.22 -0.96 7.23
C GLN A 138 -3.77 -1.60 8.52
N VAL A 139 -3.39 -0.78 9.50
CA VAL A 139 -2.93 -1.25 10.82
C VAL A 139 -3.78 -0.55 11.87
N VAL A 140 -4.40 -1.35 12.74
CA VAL A 140 -5.22 -0.87 13.85
C VAL A 140 -4.64 -1.41 15.15
N ASP A 141 -4.38 -0.50 16.10
CA ASP A 141 -4.10 -0.84 17.49
C ASP A 141 -5.43 -1.11 18.21
N ILE A 142 -5.53 -2.25 18.90
CA ILE A 142 -6.76 -2.70 19.58
C ILE A 142 -6.43 -3.01 21.04
N SER A 143 -7.14 -2.34 21.94
CA SER A 143 -7.16 -2.63 23.38
C SER A 143 -8.19 -3.70 23.70
N CYS A 144 -7.76 -4.74 24.41
CA CYS A 144 -8.63 -5.85 24.81
C CYS A 144 -9.02 -5.70 26.28
N GLU A 145 -10.24 -5.24 26.53
CA GLU A 145 -10.73 -4.96 27.89
C GLU A 145 -11.41 -6.18 28.52
N SER A 146 -11.22 -6.38 29.82
CA SER A 146 -11.97 -7.38 30.58
C SER A 146 -13.35 -6.84 30.96
N THR A 147 -14.40 -7.64 30.75
CA THR A 147 -15.77 -7.35 31.18
C THR A 147 -15.91 -7.13 32.69
#